data_AF-S8FA19-F1
#
_entry.id   AF-S8FA19-F1
#
_cell.length_a   1.000
_cell.length_b   1.000
_cell.length_c   1.000
_cell.angle_alpha   90.00
_cell.angle_beta   90.00
_cell.angle_gamma   90.00
#
_symmetry.space_group_name_H-M   'P 1'
#
loop_
_entity.id
_entity.type
_entity.pdbx_description
1 polymer ?
#
loop_
_entity_poly.entity_id
_entity_poly.type
_entity_poly.pdbx_seq_one_letter_code
_entity_poly.pdbx_strand_id
1 'polypeptide(L)'
;MPPDDDASPPVHEKEPPKPVDDRTFQLYDLRVEVVCPPGKRILCGAKPGDHFTLEGELLKLPPGQGFSIYSLGAVLPLLAAKQRVTSPYDWMATDAEVACPDPHCPSKLCIVRTGVRTFRREDVTVVPLPGPPSKSTPAPLRTVPAPTPSHIERPRSQPDASPRVFALMETAVEPPATPTPQPAETRSTDADADADQEDDQPAEFSDPCVLDYLRADWG
;
A
#
# COMPACT_ATOMS: atom_id res chain seq x y z
N MET A 1 21.31 -7.90 28.80
CA MET A 1 20.96 -7.75 27.37
C MET A 1 22.26 -7.82 26.59
N PRO A 2 22.49 -8.84 25.76
CA PRO A 2 23.54 -8.74 24.76
C PRO A 2 23.12 -7.67 23.73
N PRO A 3 24.07 -6.95 23.12
CA PRO A 3 23.75 -6.06 22.00
C PRO A 3 23.31 -6.90 20.79
N ASP A 4 22.25 -6.43 20.13
CA ASP A 4 21.76 -6.95 18.86
C ASP A 4 22.78 -6.63 17.74
N ASP A 5 23.82 -7.46 17.60
CA ASP A 5 24.74 -7.46 16.46
C ASP A 5 24.14 -8.26 15.29
N ASP A 6 23.00 -7.81 14.76
CA ASP A 6 22.45 -8.32 13.49
C ASP A 6 22.12 -7.18 12.52
N ALA A 7 23.05 -6.22 12.42
CA ALA A 7 23.11 -5.36 11.26
C ALA A 7 23.70 -6.18 10.10
N SER A 8 22.84 -6.85 9.35
CA SER A 8 23.17 -7.35 8.02
C SER A 8 23.94 -6.25 7.25
N PRO A 9 25.08 -6.58 6.61
CA PRO A 9 25.89 -5.57 5.95
C PRO A 9 25.05 -4.85 4.89
N PRO A 10 25.24 -3.53 4.70
CA PRO A 10 24.56 -2.82 3.63
C PRO A 10 24.92 -3.52 2.33
N VAL A 11 23.90 -4.06 1.65
CA VAL A 11 24.02 -4.48 0.25
C VAL A 11 24.67 -3.31 -0.47
N HIS A 12 25.88 -3.53 -0.97
CA HIS A 12 26.63 -2.54 -1.72
C HIS A 12 25.84 -2.20 -3.00
N GLU A 13 24.91 -1.26 -2.90
CA GLU A 13 24.30 -0.58 -4.03
C GLU A 13 25.47 0.07 -4.78
N LYS A 14 25.88 -0.54 -5.89
CA LYS A 14 26.88 0.09 -6.76
C LYS A 14 26.32 1.45 -7.17
N GLU A 15 27.07 2.49 -6.88
CA GLU A 15 26.74 3.85 -7.31
C GLU A 15 26.41 3.81 -8.81
N PRO A 16 25.26 4.37 -9.22
CA PRO A 16 24.82 4.25 -10.60
C PRO A 16 25.84 4.95 -11.49
N PRO A 17 26.23 4.34 -12.62
CA PRO A 17 27.26 4.90 -13.47
C PRO A 17 26.83 6.29 -13.95
N LYS A 18 27.79 7.18 -14.16
CA LYS A 18 27.51 8.54 -14.65
C LYS A 18 26.86 8.47 -16.05
N PRO A 19 25.89 9.34 -16.40
CA PRO A 19 25.26 9.33 -17.72
C PRO A 19 26.29 9.39 -18.85
N VAL A 20 26.07 8.60 -19.90
CA VAL A 20 27.02 8.43 -21.03
C VAL A 20 26.88 9.57 -22.06
N ASP A 21 25.71 10.22 -22.12
CA ASP A 21 25.34 11.31 -23.05
C ASP A 21 24.45 12.33 -22.32
N ASP A 22 24.65 13.63 -22.56
CA ASP A 22 23.87 14.74 -21.99
C ASP A 22 22.37 14.71 -22.34
N ARG A 23 21.96 13.85 -23.28
CA ARG A 23 20.55 13.60 -23.66
C ARG A 23 19.93 12.38 -23.00
N THR A 24 20.67 11.71 -22.13
CA THR A 24 20.24 10.48 -21.47
C THR A 24 20.01 10.67 -19.98
N PHE A 25 19.14 9.85 -19.41
CA PHE A 25 19.00 9.69 -17.97
C PHE A 25 18.87 8.21 -17.61
N GLN A 26 19.05 7.89 -16.34
CA GLN A 26 19.02 6.53 -15.86
C GLN A 26 17.98 6.34 -14.77
N LEU A 27 17.35 5.17 -14.77
CA LEU A 27 16.46 4.68 -13.72
C LEU A 27 16.91 3.28 -13.31
N TYR A 28 16.67 2.95 -12.05
CA TYR A 28 16.72 1.56 -11.61
C TYR A 28 15.49 0.80 -12.08
N ASP A 29 15.69 -0.42 -12.55
CA ASP A 29 14.63 -1.43 -12.57
C ASP A 29 14.43 -1.93 -11.14
N LEU A 30 13.18 -2.17 -10.75
CA LEU A 30 12.83 -2.61 -9.41
C LEU A 30 12.32 -4.05 -9.42
N ARG A 31 12.55 -4.75 -8.32
CA ARG A 31 11.87 -5.99 -7.98
C ARG A 31 11.21 -5.79 -6.63
N VAL A 32 9.91 -6.02 -6.56
CA VAL A 32 9.15 -5.91 -5.31
C VAL A 32 8.78 -7.31 -4.86
N GLU A 33 9.27 -7.69 -3.70
CA GLU A 33 9.11 -9.03 -3.14
C GLU A 33 8.19 -9.02 -1.93
N VAL A 34 7.35 -10.05 -1.81
CA VAL A 34 6.55 -10.24 -0.61
C VAL A 34 7.41 -10.83 0.51
N VAL A 35 7.39 -10.16 1.65
CA VAL A 35 7.96 -10.66 2.91
C VAL A 35 6.82 -11.15 3.80
N CYS A 36 6.78 -12.45 4.04
CA CYS A 36 5.82 -13.09 4.94
C CYS A 36 6.53 -13.55 6.22
N PRO A 37 6.16 -13.03 7.40
CA PRO A 37 6.73 -13.52 8.65
C PRO A 37 6.43 -15.02 8.87
N PRO A 38 7.43 -15.83 9.26
CA PRO A 38 7.25 -17.26 9.46
C PRO A 38 6.13 -17.59 10.48
N GLY A 39 5.31 -18.58 10.15
CA GLY A 39 4.24 -19.05 11.04
C GLY A 39 3.10 -18.06 11.27
N LYS A 40 3.04 -16.94 10.54
CA LYS A 40 1.93 -15.98 10.61
C LYS A 40 0.93 -16.19 9.49
N ARG A 41 -0.35 -16.01 9.81
CA ARG A 41 -1.43 -16.01 8.81
C ARG A 41 -1.36 -14.72 8.00
N ILE A 42 -1.32 -14.85 6.68
CA ILE A 42 -1.38 -13.73 5.73
C ILE A 42 -2.81 -13.58 5.22
N LEU A 43 -3.36 -12.37 5.28
CA LEU A 43 -4.77 -12.08 4.96
C LEU A 43 -4.98 -11.54 3.55
N CYS A 44 -3.96 -10.87 2.99
CA CYS A 44 -4.04 -10.27 1.66
C CYS A 44 -3.85 -11.28 0.50
N GLY A 45 -3.75 -12.58 0.80
CA GLY A 45 -3.54 -13.64 -0.19
C GLY A 45 -2.10 -13.78 -0.71
N ALA A 46 -1.18 -12.91 -0.27
CA ALA A 46 0.22 -12.95 -0.65
C ALA A 46 0.92 -14.20 -0.08
N LYS A 47 1.87 -14.75 -0.85
CA LYS A 47 2.62 -15.95 -0.52
C LYS A 47 4.13 -15.68 -0.49
N PRO A 48 4.91 -16.43 0.29
CA PRO A 48 6.36 -16.37 0.21
C PRO A 48 6.84 -16.63 -1.23
N GLY A 49 7.69 -15.74 -1.75
CA GLY A 49 8.23 -15.82 -3.12
C GLY A 49 7.42 -15.05 -4.18
N ASP A 50 6.20 -14.60 -3.86
CA ASP A 50 5.45 -13.72 -4.74
C ASP A 50 6.24 -12.42 -4.96
N HIS A 51 6.30 -11.98 -6.22
CA HIS A 51 7.00 -10.76 -6.58
C HIS A 51 6.50 -10.16 -7.90
N PHE A 52 6.81 -8.89 -8.14
CA PHE A 52 6.70 -8.31 -9.48
C PHE A 52 7.96 -7.52 -9.81
N THR A 53 8.22 -7.35 -11.10
CA THR A 53 9.30 -6.47 -11.57
C THR A 53 8.71 -5.19 -12.15
N LEU A 54 9.44 -4.09 -11.99
CA LEU A 54 9.20 -2.84 -12.69
C LEU A 54 10.42 -2.57 -13.57
N GLU A 55 10.27 -2.85 -14.86
CA GLU A 55 11.32 -2.70 -15.86
C GLU A 55 11.06 -1.44 -16.67
N GLY A 56 11.83 -0.38 -16.40
CA GLY A 56 11.45 0.97 -16.83
C GLY A 56 10.08 1.36 -16.25
N GLU A 57 9.09 1.56 -17.11
CA GLU A 57 7.71 1.89 -16.69
C GLU A 57 6.75 0.69 -16.69
N LEU A 58 7.23 -0.50 -17.07
CA LEU A 58 6.40 -1.69 -17.23
C LEU A 58 6.44 -2.56 -15.97
N LEU A 59 5.30 -2.66 -15.29
CA LEU A 59 5.08 -3.64 -14.23
C LEU A 59 4.82 -5.01 -14.85
N LYS A 60 5.55 -6.03 -14.41
CA LYS A 60 5.41 -7.42 -14.88
C LYS A 60 5.21 -8.38 -13.71
N LEU A 61 4.24 -9.27 -13.87
CA LEU A 61 3.97 -10.37 -12.96
C LEU A 61 4.49 -11.69 -13.54
N PRO A 62 4.98 -12.62 -12.71
CA PRO A 62 5.20 -13.99 -13.12
C PRO A 62 3.90 -14.63 -13.63
N PRO A 63 3.98 -15.59 -14.57
CA PRO A 63 2.80 -16.28 -15.10
C PRO A 63 1.96 -16.91 -13.99
N GLY A 64 0.65 -16.68 -14.02
CA GLY A 64 -0.30 -17.24 -13.04
C GLY A 64 -0.25 -16.61 -11.65
N GLN A 65 0.59 -15.60 -11.41
CA GLN A 65 0.66 -14.91 -10.13
C GLN A 65 -0.30 -13.72 -10.10
N GLY A 66 -1.13 -13.67 -9.05
CA GLY A 66 -1.93 -12.50 -8.72
C GLY A 66 -1.24 -11.64 -7.66
N PHE A 67 -1.67 -10.39 -7.55
CA PHE A 67 -1.31 -9.52 -6.44
C PHE A 67 -2.56 -8.84 -5.91
N SER A 68 -2.65 -8.64 -4.60
CA SER A 68 -3.72 -7.84 -4.02
C SER A 68 -3.64 -6.41 -4.55
N ILE A 69 -4.74 -5.92 -5.12
CA ILE A 69 -4.83 -4.54 -5.60
C ILE A 69 -4.60 -3.52 -4.47
N TYR A 70 -4.98 -3.86 -3.24
CA TYR A 70 -4.72 -3.01 -2.08
C TYR A 70 -3.23 -2.96 -1.74
N SER A 71 -2.55 -4.12 -1.77
CA SER A 71 -1.09 -4.18 -1.59
C SER A 71 -0.35 -3.40 -2.68
N LEU A 72 -0.82 -3.47 -3.94
CA LEU A 72 -0.31 -2.62 -5.02
C LEU A 72 -0.56 -1.14 -4.73
N GLY A 73 -1.77 -0.76 -4.30
CA GLY A 73 -2.09 0.62 -3.94
C GLY A 73 -1.19 1.21 -2.85
N ALA A 74 -0.71 0.39 -1.91
CA ALA A 74 0.23 0.82 -0.88
C ALA A 74 1.65 1.09 -1.43
N VAL A 75 2.14 0.27 -2.36
CA VAL A 75 3.53 0.35 -2.84
C VAL A 75 3.72 1.25 -4.07
N LEU A 76 2.72 1.29 -4.97
CA LEU A 76 2.81 2.03 -6.23
C LEU A 76 3.24 3.50 -6.09
N PRO A 77 2.76 4.28 -5.08
CA PRO A 77 3.16 5.67 -4.93
C PRO A 77 4.67 5.89 -4.70
N LEU A 78 5.38 4.86 -4.24
CA LEU A 78 6.80 4.96 -3.87
C LEU A 78 7.74 4.56 -5.02
N LEU A 79 7.25 3.81 -6.00
CA LEU A 79 8.11 3.17 -7.02
C LEU A 79 8.86 4.18 -7.87
N ALA A 80 8.19 5.22 -8.38
CA ALA A 80 8.84 6.20 -9.25
C ALA A 80 10.00 6.95 -8.56
N ALA A 81 9.89 7.18 -7.25
CA ALA A 81 10.98 7.78 -6.48
C ALA A 81 12.08 6.75 -6.20
N LYS A 82 11.73 5.49 -5.91
CA LYS A 82 12.70 4.39 -5.73
C LYS A 82 13.52 4.06 -6.98
N GLN A 83 12.96 4.30 -8.18
CA GLN A 83 13.70 4.18 -9.44
C GLN A 83 14.77 5.24 -9.64
N ARG A 84 14.65 6.40 -8.97
CA ARG A 84 15.61 7.49 -9.11
C ARG A 84 16.77 7.30 -8.17
N VAL A 85 17.91 7.89 -8.54
CA VAL A 85 19.03 8.08 -7.62
C VAL A 85 18.59 9.06 -6.55
N THR A 86 18.59 8.61 -5.31
CA THR A 86 18.20 9.39 -4.13
C THR A 86 19.42 9.73 -3.29
N SER A 87 19.35 10.80 -2.50
CA SER A 87 20.40 11.14 -1.54
C SER A 87 20.57 10.01 -0.51
N PRO A 88 21.79 9.64 -0.09
CA PRO A 88 21.98 8.63 0.96
C PRO A 88 21.41 9.05 2.32
N TYR A 89 21.09 10.34 2.51
CA TYR A 89 20.48 10.87 3.73
C TYR A 89 18.95 10.97 3.66
N ASP A 90 18.35 10.58 2.54
CA ASP A 90 16.90 10.47 2.39
C ASP A 90 16.46 9.05 2.78
N TRP A 91 15.40 8.91 3.57
CA TRP A 91 14.81 7.61 3.91
C TRP A 91 14.39 6.84 2.64
N MET A 92 14.09 7.56 1.55
CA MET A 92 13.83 6.96 0.24
C MET A 92 15.03 6.19 -0.33
N ALA A 93 16.26 6.43 0.14
CA ALA A 93 17.41 5.61 -0.23
C ALA A 93 17.52 4.32 0.59
N THR A 94 17.20 4.34 1.88
CA THR A 94 17.47 3.24 2.81
C THR A 94 16.28 2.33 3.05
N ASP A 95 15.08 2.88 3.20
CA ASP A 95 13.93 2.14 3.74
C ASP A 95 13.20 1.44 2.60
N ALA A 96 13.31 0.10 2.53
CA ALA A 96 12.82 -0.68 1.39
C ALA A 96 11.47 -1.35 1.62
N GLU A 97 10.99 -1.43 2.88
CA GLU A 97 9.81 -2.21 3.23
C GLU A 97 8.55 -1.35 3.33
N VAL A 98 7.47 -1.82 2.71
CA VAL A 98 6.14 -1.19 2.75
C VAL A 98 5.18 -2.18 3.39
N ALA A 99 4.49 -1.78 4.45
CA ALA A 99 3.52 -2.63 5.13
C ALA A 99 2.31 -2.94 4.25
N CYS A 100 1.69 -4.10 4.47
CA CYS A 100 0.33 -4.35 3.97
C CYS A 100 -0.61 -3.24 4.45
N PRO A 101 -1.52 -2.73 3.61
CA PRO A 101 -2.50 -1.73 4.06
C PRO A 101 -3.55 -2.30 5.02
N ASP A 102 -3.72 -3.63 5.08
CA ASP A 102 -4.51 -4.26 6.12
C ASP A 102 -3.69 -4.31 7.42
N PRO A 103 -4.11 -3.62 8.49
CA PRO A 103 -3.38 -3.55 9.75
C PRO A 103 -3.23 -4.89 10.46
N HIS A 104 -4.03 -5.91 10.12
CA HIS A 104 -3.95 -7.24 10.71
C HIS A 104 -3.18 -8.23 9.83
N CYS A 105 -2.76 -7.82 8.63
CA CYS A 105 -1.94 -8.64 7.76
C CYS A 105 -0.46 -8.31 7.99
N PRO A 106 0.36 -9.24 8.51
CA PRO A 106 1.73 -8.93 8.90
C PRO A 106 2.71 -9.00 7.72
N SER A 107 2.23 -9.19 6.48
CA SER A 107 3.09 -9.17 5.29
C SER A 107 3.63 -7.77 5.00
N LYS A 108 4.79 -7.73 4.37
CA LYS A 108 5.37 -6.49 3.80
C LYS A 108 5.75 -6.71 2.33
N LEU A 109 6.04 -5.61 1.65
CA LEU A 109 6.59 -5.56 0.31
C LEU A 109 7.97 -4.93 0.39
N CYS A 110 9.02 -5.67 0.02
CA CYS A 110 10.38 -5.18 -0.02
C CYS A 110 10.74 -4.73 -1.44
N ILE A 111 11.12 -3.47 -1.61
CA ILE A 111 11.53 -2.88 -2.88
C ILE A 111 13.04 -3.04 -3.04
N VAL A 112 13.46 -3.80 -4.04
CA VAL A 112 14.86 -4.04 -4.36
C VAL A 112 15.21 -3.33 -5.66
N ARG A 113 16.24 -2.46 -5.62
CA ARG A 113 16.86 -1.93 -6.85
C ARG A 113 17.70 -3.02 -7.49
N THR A 114 17.54 -3.20 -8.79
CA THR A 114 18.20 -4.30 -9.52
C THR A 114 19.13 -3.75 -10.60
N GLY A 115 18.70 -3.78 -11.87
CA GLY A 115 19.46 -3.24 -13.00
C GLY A 115 19.35 -1.73 -13.09
N VAL A 116 20.26 -1.13 -13.87
CA VAL A 116 20.17 0.28 -14.30
C VAL A 116 19.83 0.31 -15.78
N ARG A 117 18.82 1.09 -16.14
CA ARG A 117 18.38 1.29 -17.51
C ARG A 117 18.63 2.72 -17.93
N THR A 118 19.21 2.89 -19.11
CA THR A 118 19.43 4.22 -19.72
C THR A 118 18.32 4.52 -20.70
N PHE A 119 17.76 5.71 -20.59
CA PHE A 119 16.73 6.25 -21.48
C PHE A 119 17.28 7.45 -22.23
N ARG A 120 16.95 7.55 -23.53
CA ARG A 120 17.11 8.80 -24.27
C ARG A 120 15.84 9.62 -24.09
N ARG A 121 16.00 10.92 -23.85
CA ARG A 121 14.88 11.81 -23.59
C ARG A 121 13.88 11.83 -24.75
N GLU A 122 14.38 11.91 -25.97
CA GLU A 122 13.57 11.96 -27.20
C GLU A 122 12.67 10.74 -27.40
N ASP A 123 13.03 9.59 -26.82
CA ASP A 123 12.25 8.36 -26.93
C ASP A 123 11.06 8.33 -25.97
N VAL A 124 11.10 9.12 -24.88
CA VAL A 124 10.16 9.02 -23.75
C VAL A 124 9.41 10.32 -23.45
N THR A 125 9.69 11.41 -24.17
CA THR A 125 8.92 12.65 -24.02
C THR A 125 8.97 13.52 -25.27
N VAL A 126 7.79 13.98 -25.69
CA VAL A 126 7.60 14.86 -26.86
C VAL A 126 7.75 16.35 -26.54
N VAL A 127 7.67 16.72 -25.25
CA VAL A 127 7.83 18.11 -24.82
C VAL A 127 9.28 18.50 -25.08
N PRO A 128 9.62 19.66 -25.68
CA PRO A 128 11.02 20.06 -25.85
C PRO A 128 11.64 20.53 -24.53
N LEU A 129 12.98 20.51 -24.43
CA LEU A 129 13.64 21.25 -23.36
C LEU A 129 13.39 22.75 -23.55
N PRO A 130 13.23 23.53 -22.46
CA PRO A 130 13.30 24.97 -22.56
C PRO A 130 14.59 25.35 -23.29
N GLY A 131 14.47 26.19 -24.33
CA GLY A 131 15.66 26.71 -25.00
C GLY A 131 16.57 27.42 -23.99
N PRO A 132 17.86 27.61 -24.32
CA PRO A 132 18.71 28.48 -23.51
C PRO A 132 17.98 29.82 -23.32
N PRO A 133 18.04 30.44 -22.13
CA PRO A 133 17.32 31.68 -21.88
C PRO A 133 17.67 32.67 -22.99
N SER A 134 16.66 33.03 -23.79
CA SER A 134 16.77 34.10 -24.76
C SER A 134 17.21 35.35 -24.02
N LYS A 135 18.21 36.09 -24.52
CA LYS A 135 18.63 37.41 -24.01
C LYS A 135 17.55 38.50 -24.19
N SER A 136 16.28 38.12 -24.27
CA SER A 136 15.17 39.06 -24.25
C SER A 136 14.90 39.48 -22.82
N THR A 137 15.00 40.79 -22.59
CA THR A 137 14.60 41.50 -21.36
C THR A 137 13.39 40.82 -20.71
N PRO A 138 13.44 40.47 -19.41
CA PRO A 138 12.33 39.83 -18.75
C PRO A 138 11.08 40.71 -18.91
N ALA A 139 10.00 40.13 -19.41
CA ALA A 139 8.69 40.74 -19.30
C ALA A 139 8.46 41.08 -17.81
N PRO A 140 7.96 42.27 -17.47
CA PRO A 140 7.80 42.66 -16.07
C PRO A 140 6.97 41.60 -15.37
N LEU A 141 7.51 41.04 -14.28
CA LEU A 141 6.79 40.15 -13.38
C LEU A 141 5.46 40.81 -13.07
N ARG A 142 4.36 40.16 -13.47
CA ARG A 142 3.03 40.61 -13.12
C ARG A 142 2.94 40.53 -11.61
N THR A 143 3.03 41.67 -10.93
CA THR A 143 2.87 41.76 -9.48
C THR A 143 1.48 41.24 -9.15
N VAL A 144 1.41 40.00 -8.66
CA VAL A 144 0.20 39.52 -8.00
C VAL A 144 0.13 40.32 -6.70
N PRO A 145 -0.90 41.17 -6.50
CA PRO A 145 -1.04 41.88 -5.24
C PRO A 145 -1.06 40.88 -4.10
N ALA A 146 -0.33 41.15 -3.03
CA ALA A 146 -0.35 40.32 -1.83
C ALA A 146 -1.81 40.13 -1.39
N PRO A 147 -2.20 38.92 -0.93
CA PRO A 147 -3.51 38.74 -0.35
C PRO A 147 -3.68 39.75 0.79
N THR A 148 -4.70 40.58 0.70
CA THR A 148 -5.08 41.49 1.79
C THR A 148 -5.27 40.66 3.06
N PRO A 149 -4.70 41.03 4.22
CA PRO A 149 -4.99 40.34 5.45
C PRO A 149 -6.48 40.56 5.77
N SER A 150 -7.33 39.63 5.35
CA SER A 150 -8.65 39.47 5.92
C SER A 150 -8.46 39.17 7.39
N HIS A 151 -9.09 39.98 8.25
CA HIS A 151 -9.15 39.80 9.69
C HIS A 151 -9.22 38.30 10.05
N ILE A 152 -8.11 37.76 10.54
CA ILE A 152 -8.16 36.58 11.40
C ILE A 152 -8.92 37.07 12.63
N GLU A 153 -10.22 36.79 12.70
CA GLU A 153 -10.90 36.74 13.98
C GLU A 153 -10.08 35.79 14.85
N ARG A 154 -9.46 36.33 15.91
CA ARG A 154 -8.89 35.48 16.96
C ARG A 154 -10.01 34.53 17.39
N PRO A 155 -9.78 33.21 17.47
CA PRO A 155 -10.74 32.34 18.11
C PRO A 155 -11.04 32.93 19.48
N ARG A 156 -12.33 33.14 19.77
CA ARG A 156 -12.79 33.64 21.07
C ARG A 156 -12.08 32.82 22.14
N SER A 157 -11.43 33.52 23.07
CA SER A 157 -10.84 32.92 24.27
C SER A 157 -11.84 31.92 24.82
N GLN A 158 -11.45 30.65 24.91
CA GLN A 158 -12.26 29.64 25.58
C GLN A 158 -12.63 30.18 26.98
N PRO A 159 -13.91 30.17 27.37
CA PRO A 159 -14.24 30.45 28.76
C PRO A 159 -13.60 29.36 29.62
N ASP A 160 -12.92 29.84 30.65
CA ASP A 160 -12.23 29.13 31.71
C ASP A 160 -12.89 27.77 32.03
N ALA A 161 -12.16 26.68 31.77
CA ALA A 161 -12.60 25.34 32.10
C ALA A 161 -12.47 25.12 33.61
N SER A 162 -13.41 25.69 34.37
CA SER A 162 -13.65 25.29 35.74
C SER A 162 -14.03 23.80 35.76
N PRO A 163 -13.44 22.96 36.63
CA PRO A 163 -13.72 21.53 36.63
C PRO A 163 -15.14 21.31 37.16
N ARG A 164 -16.10 21.16 36.25
CA ARG A 164 -17.40 20.60 36.58
C ARG A 164 -17.21 19.13 36.89
N VAL A 165 -17.23 18.80 38.17
CA VAL A 165 -17.39 17.45 38.70
C VAL A 165 -18.62 16.84 38.01
N PHE A 166 -18.39 15.95 37.04
CA PHE A 166 -19.44 15.11 36.48
C PHE A 166 -19.83 14.12 37.58
N ALA A 167 -21.00 14.33 38.17
CA ALA A 167 -21.65 13.28 38.93
C ALA A 167 -21.97 12.13 37.95
N LEU A 168 -21.27 11.01 38.10
CA LEU A 168 -21.67 9.74 37.51
C LEU A 168 -23.05 9.40 38.07
N MET A 169 -24.09 9.56 37.24
CA MET A 169 -25.30 8.77 37.42
C MET A 169 -24.97 7.35 36.95
N GLU A 170 -24.78 6.43 37.89
CA GLU A 170 -24.83 5.00 37.63
C GLU A 170 -26.23 4.65 37.12
N THR A 171 -26.41 4.57 35.80
CA THR A 171 -27.48 3.76 35.23
C THR A 171 -27.00 2.32 35.25
N ALA A 172 -27.53 1.55 36.18
CA ALA A 172 -27.39 0.10 36.22
C ALA A 172 -27.87 -0.48 34.89
N VAL A 173 -26.94 -0.95 34.08
CA VAL A 173 -27.23 -1.86 32.97
C VAL A 173 -27.43 -3.23 33.60
N GLU A 174 -28.65 -3.76 33.56
CA GLU A 174 -28.89 -5.15 33.94
C GLU A 174 -28.06 -6.09 33.04
N PRO A 175 -27.37 -7.10 33.60
CA PRO A 175 -26.62 -8.05 32.81
C PRO A 175 -27.58 -8.91 31.97
N PRO A 176 -27.22 -9.30 30.74
CA PRO A 176 -28.02 -10.24 29.96
C PRO A 176 -28.13 -11.57 30.71
N ALA A 177 -29.35 -12.13 30.73
CA ALA A 177 -29.63 -13.41 31.38
C ALA A 177 -28.73 -14.51 30.81
N THR A 178 -28.05 -15.22 31.71
CA THR A 178 -27.22 -16.39 31.40
C THR A 178 -28.10 -17.48 30.77
N PRO A 179 -27.78 -18.00 29.57
CA PRO A 179 -28.51 -19.13 29.03
C PRO A 179 -28.24 -20.37 29.89
N THR A 180 -29.31 -20.95 30.43
CA THR A 180 -29.30 -22.23 31.14
C THR A 180 -28.78 -23.34 30.22
N PRO A 181 -27.77 -24.13 30.63
CA PRO A 181 -27.32 -25.26 29.83
C PRO A 181 -28.40 -26.35 29.80
N GLN A 182 -28.87 -26.70 28.60
CA GLN A 182 -29.69 -27.89 28.39
C GLN A 182 -28.85 -29.16 28.61
N PRO A 183 -29.42 -30.22 29.21
CA PRO A 183 -28.71 -31.47 29.42
C PRO A 183 -28.39 -32.12 28.06
N ALA A 184 -27.14 -32.59 27.93
CA ALA A 184 -26.67 -33.33 26.78
C ALA A 184 -27.46 -34.64 26.61
N GLU A 185 -28.24 -34.74 25.54
CA GLU A 185 -28.77 -36.03 25.11
C GLU A 185 -27.62 -36.87 24.54
N THR A 186 -27.34 -37.97 25.24
CA THR A 186 -26.50 -39.06 24.75
C THR A 186 -27.20 -39.72 23.57
N ARG A 187 -26.63 -39.61 22.36
CA ARG A 187 -26.99 -40.48 21.25
C ARG A 187 -25.81 -41.39 20.91
N SER A 188 -26.14 -42.67 20.88
CA SER A 188 -25.28 -43.83 20.73
C SER A 188 -24.47 -43.80 19.44
N THR A 189 -23.29 -44.39 19.54
CA THR A 189 -22.53 -44.95 18.43
C THR A 189 -23.32 -46.09 17.79
N ASP A 190 -23.54 -46.02 16.48
CA ASP A 190 -23.72 -47.20 15.63
C ASP A 190 -23.06 -46.94 14.28
N ALA A 191 -22.51 -48.03 13.75
CA ALA A 191 -21.62 -48.14 12.61
C ALA A 191 -22.35 -48.16 11.24
N ASP A 192 -21.54 -48.44 10.21
CA ASP A 192 -21.87 -48.79 8.81
C ASP A 192 -21.97 -47.59 7.84
N ALA A 193 -21.05 -47.39 6.89
CA ALA A 193 -20.66 -48.17 5.70
C ALA A 193 -21.36 -47.64 4.42
N ASP A 194 -20.52 -47.32 3.43
CA ASP A 194 -20.71 -47.29 1.97
C ASP A 194 -21.57 -46.23 1.25
N ALA A 195 -21.01 -45.92 0.06
CA ALA A 195 -21.63 -45.46 -1.19
C ALA A 195 -21.66 -43.95 -1.52
N ASP A 196 -20.79 -43.63 -2.48
CA ASP A 196 -20.93 -42.72 -3.62
C ASP A 196 -22.32 -42.11 -3.87
N GLN A 197 -22.38 -40.77 -3.91
CA GLN A 197 -23.28 -40.05 -4.82
C GLN A 197 -22.76 -38.61 -5.02
N GLU A 198 -22.30 -38.31 -6.23
CA GLU A 198 -22.12 -36.93 -6.73
C GLU A 198 -23.51 -36.28 -6.84
N ASP A 199 -23.70 -35.13 -6.18
CA ASP A 199 -24.83 -34.24 -6.44
C ASP A 199 -24.32 -32.79 -6.52
N ASP A 200 -24.36 -32.28 -7.74
CA ASP A 200 -24.04 -30.92 -8.16
C ASP A 200 -25.28 -30.04 -7.88
N GLN A 201 -25.26 -29.28 -6.79
CA GLN A 201 -26.23 -28.22 -6.53
C GLN A 201 -25.51 -26.86 -6.40
N PRO A 202 -25.91 -25.83 -7.17
CA PRO A 202 -25.39 -24.50 -6.96
C PRO A 202 -25.97 -23.94 -5.65
N ALA A 203 -25.08 -23.51 -4.75
CA ALA A 203 -25.44 -22.80 -3.53
C ALA A 203 -26.16 -21.49 -3.90
N GLU A 204 -27.44 -21.40 -3.55
CA GLU A 204 -28.21 -20.16 -3.63
C GLU A 204 -27.59 -19.13 -2.68
N PHE A 205 -26.89 -18.15 -3.26
CA PHE A 205 -26.31 -17.03 -2.55
C PHE A 205 -27.39 -15.96 -2.35
N SER A 206 -28.08 -16.03 -1.21
CA SER A 206 -29.07 -15.05 -0.79
C SER A 206 -28.40 -13.80 -0.21
N ASP A 207 -27.83 -12.98 -1.09
CA ASP A 207 -27.28 -11.67 -0.71
C ASP A 207 -27.97 -10.56 -1.56
N PRO A 208 -28.80 -9.70 -0.95
CA PRO A 208 -29.69 -8.77 -1.68
C PRO A 208 -28.97 -7.58 -2.35
N CYS A 209 -27.64 -7.61 -2.48
CA CYS A 209 -26.84 -6.50 -3.02
C CYS A 209 -26.20 -6.78 -4.40
N VAL A 210 -26.38 -7.97 -4.98
CA VAL A 210 -25.72 -8.37 -6.25
C VAL A 210 -26.65 -8.32 -7.47
N LEU A 211 -27.94 -8.04 -7.28
CA LEU A 211 -28.97 -8.16 -8.32
C LEU A 211 -29.32 -6.86 -9.08
N ASP A 212 -28.41 -5.89 -9.15
CA ASP A 212 -28.57 -4.70 -10.02
C ASP A 212 -27.51 -4.57 -11.13
N TYR A 213 -26.52 -5.46 -11.21
CA TYR A 213 -25.39 -5.31 -12.15
C TYR A 213 -25.37 -6.25 -13.36
N LEU A 214 -26.37 -7.13 -13.52
CA LEU A 214 -26.42 -8.12 -14.61
C LEU A 214 -27.67 -7.99 -15.51
N ARG A 215 -28.11 -6.75 -15.75
CA ARG A 215 -29.02 -6.40 -16.85
C ARG A 215 -28.63 -5.05 -17.45
N ALA A 216 -27.47 -5.00 -18.09
CA ALA A 216 -27.16 -3.95 -19.05
C ALA A 216 -26.53 -4.63 -20.27
N ASP A 217 -27.39 -4.92 -21.25
CA ASP A 217 -27.03 -5.36 -22.59
C ASP A 217 -26.03 -4.39 -23.22
N TRP A 218 -24.91 -4.91 -23.71
CA TRP A 218 -24.05 -4.21 -24.67
C TRP A 218 -24.59 -4.50 -26.07
N GLY A 219 -25.49 -3.63 -26.54
CA GLY A 219 -25.77 -3.41 -27.96
C GLY A 219 -24.78 -2.45 -28.60
#